data_AF-A0A1I4XJV6-F1
#
_entry.id   AF-A0A1I4XJV6-F1
#
_cell.length_a   1.000
_cell.length_b   1.000
_cell.length_c   1.000
_cell.angle_alpha   90.00
_cell.angle_beta   90.00
_cell.angle_gamma   90.00
#
_symmetry.space_group_name_H-M   'P 1'
#
loop_
_entity.id
_entity.type
_entity.pdbx_description
1 polymer ?
#
loop_
_entity_poly.entity_id
_entity_poly.type
_entity_poly.pdbx_seq_one_letter_code
_entity_poly.pdbx_strand_id
1 'polypeptide(L)'
;MKKVVLLGVLLILLVACKSSAPAAAPAAPVASTKLDKKAQVVIKGNWQITNVAYPGSEFFKVNSFNIADSKCFIGSTWSFISNNNKGNMALNAPGCPAFASPIVWSINKEGLFVLKIVEAGVKSKTVQTGYLLRVANQTETSFELIDRIDVAGQQKDIVYYFTKTN
;
A
#
# COMPACT_ATOMS: atom_id res chain seq x y z
N MET A 1 17.03 1.71 79.56
CA MET A 1 15.56 1.67 79.38
C MET A 1 15.14 2.77 78.41
N LYS A 2 14.57 2.39 77.25
CA LYS A 2 13.31 2.94 76.66
C LYS A 2 13.21 4.49 76.57
N LYS A 3 12.98 5.19 75.44
CA LYS A 3 12.39 4.93 74.11
C LYS A 3 12.74 6.16 73.23
N VAL A 4 13.16 5.96 71.98
CA VAL A 4 12.48 6.36 70.71
C VAL A 4 11.69 7.68 70.76
N VAL A 5 12.11 8.68 69.98
CA VAL A 5 11.22 9.44 69.06
C VAL A 5 12.00 9.83 67.80
N LEU A 6 11.54 9.27 66.68
CA LEU A 6 11.83 9.60 65.28
C LEU A 6 11.24 10.98 64.94
N LEU A 7 11.91 11.78 64.11
CA LEU A 7 11.22 12.56 63.07
C LEU A 7 12.17 12.79 61.90
N GLY A 8 11.93 12.06 60.81
CA GLY A 8 12.74 12.05 59.60
C GLY A 8 12.44 13.24 58.70
N VAL A 9 13.50 13.83 58.17
CA VAL A 9 13.45 14.75 57.02
C VAL A 9 13.75 13.91 55.78
N LEU A 10 12.70 13.54 55.05
CA LEU A 10 12.79 12.83 53.78
C LEU A 10 13.03 13.85 52.66
N LEU A 11 14.25 13.87 52.12
CA LEU A 11 14.64 14.66 50.97
C LEU A 11 14.04 14.02 49.70
N ILE A 12 12.93 14.56 49.19
CA ILE A 12 12.30 14.08 47.95
C ILE A 12 13.11 14.62 46.76
N LEU A 13 13.95 13.76 46.18
CA LEU A 13 14.55 13.97 44.88
C LEU A 13 13.48 13.77 43.81
N LEU A 14 12.94 14.86 43.26
CA LEU A 14 12.09 14.83 42.07
C LEU A 14 12.97 14.56 40.84
N VAL A 15 13.19 13.28 40.54
CA VAL A 15 13.65 12.86 39.21
C VAL A 15 12.49 13.07 38.25
N ALA A 16 12.53 14.16 37.50
CA ALA A 16 11.61 14.41 36.40
C ALA A 16 11.91 13.42 35.26
N CYS A 17 11.23 12.28 35.24
CA CYS A 17 11.09 11.51 34.02
C CYS A 17 10.34 12.40 33.01
N LYS A 18 11.05 12.90 31.99
CA LYS A 18 10.40 13.39 30.77
C LYS A 18 9.60 12.23 30.21
N SER A 19 8.30 12.22 30.47
CA SER A 19 7.34 11.38 29.76
C SER A 19 7.47 11.73 28.28
N SER A 20 8.22 10.92 27.54
CA SER A 20 8.16 10.93 26.09
C SER A 20 6.73 10.59 25.74
N ALA A 21 5.99 11.59 25.24
CA ALA A 21 4.68 11.36 24.65
C ALA A 21 4.80 10.20 23.65
N PRO A 22 3.77 9.32 23.53
CA PRO A 22 3.76 8.33 22.47
C PRO A 22 3.97 9.07 21.16
N ALA A 23 4.96 8.65 20.36
CA ALA A 23 5.15 9.19 19.02
C ALA A 23 3.80 9.14 18.30
N ALA A 24 3.29 10.30 17.89
CA ALA A 24 2.06 10.36 17.11
C ALA A 24 2.21 9.38 15.93
N ALA A 25 1.23 8.52 15.73
CA ALA A 25 1.23 7.61 14.59
C ALA A 25 1.52 8.43 13.31
N PRO A 26 2.44 8.01 12.45
CA PRO A 26 2.74 8.74 11.22
C PRO A 26 1.43 8.97 10.46
N ALA A 27 1.17 10.23 10.07
CA ALA A 27 0.03 10.53 9.22
C ALA A 27 0.13 9.70 7.93
N ALA A 28 -0.98 9.14 7.48
CA ALA A 28 -1.00 8.38 6.22
C ALA A 28 -0.51 9.27 5.06
N PRO A 29 0.33 8.76 4.15
CA PRO A 29 0.87 9.56 3.06
C PRO A 29 -0.25 10.06 2.15
N VAL A 30 -0.23 11.36 1.85
CA VAL A 30 -1.15 12.00 0.91
C VAL A 30 -0.44 12.19 -0.42
N ALA A 31 -0.96 11.58 -1.49
CA ALA A 31 -0.35 11.69 -2.81
C ALA A 31 -0.59 13.06 -3.45
N SER A 32 0.45 13.59 -4.11
CA SER A 32 0.33 14.75 -4.99
C SER A 32 -0.68 14.51 -6.12
N THR A 33 -1.48 15.52 -6.42
CA THR A 33 -2.52 15.47 -7.47
C THR A 33 -1.99 15.85 -8.86
N LYS A 34 -0.72 16.25 -8.97
CA LYS A 34 -0.10 16.60 -10.26
C LYS A 34 0.19 15.33 -11.06
N LEU A 35 -0.53 15.15 -12.16
CA LEU A 35 -0.43 13.96 -13.00
C LEU A 35 0.83 13.93 -13.86
N ASP A 36 1.44 12.75 -13.99
CA ASP A 36 2.37 12.43 -15.05
C ASP A 36 1.66 11.77 -16.23
N LYS A 37 1.16 12.61 -17.15
CA LYS A 37 0.44 12.14 -18.34
C LYS A 37 1.29 11.24 -19.23
N LYS A 38 2.63 11.44 -19.29
CA LYS A 38 3.49 10.61 -20.15
C LYS A 38 3.57 9.20 -19.60
N ALA A 39 3.86 9.05 -18.30
CA ALA A 39 3.89 7.77 -17.63
C ALA A 39 2.53 7.04 -17.69
N GLN A 40 1.42 7.76 -17.53
CA GLN A 40 0.07 7.18 -17.66
C GLN A 40 -0.22 6.65 -19.07
N VAL A 41 0.25 7.34 -20.12
CA VAL A 41 0.02 6.90 -21.50
C VAL A 41 0.81 5.64 -21.82
N VAL A 42 1.99 5.45 -21.25
CA VAL A 42 2.82 4.25 -21.47
C VAL A 42 2.10 2.98 -20.98
N ILE A 43 1.49 3.02 -19.78
CA ILE A 43 0.83 1.84 -19.19
C ILE A 43 -0.63 1.66 -19.58
N LYS A 44 -1.15 2.44 -20.54
CA LYS A 44 -2.52 2.21 -21.04
C LYS A 44 -2.62 0.83 -21.70
N GLY A 45 -3.78 0.19 -21.59
CA GLY A 45 -4.07 -1.10 -22.22
C GLY A 45 -4.45 -2.18 -21.22
N ASN A 46 -4.41 -3.42 -21.68
CA ASN A 46 -4.74 -4.61 -20.90
C ASN A 46 -3.45 -5.29 -20.44
N TRP A 47 -3.47 -5.79 -19.21
CA TRP A 47 -2.31 -6.32 -18.53
C TRP A 47 -2.68 -7.52 -17.69
N GLN A 48 -1.71 -8.39 -17.47
CA GLN A 48 -1.78 -9.47 -16.50
C GLN A 48 -0.60 -9.34 -15.55
N ILE A 49 -0.84 -9.58 -14.26
CA ILE A 49 0.27 -9.77 -13.31
C ILE A 49 0.82 -11.17 -13.52
N THR A 50 2.05 -11.28 -14.00
CA THR A 50 2.70 -12.58 -14.31
C THR A 50 3.53 -13.11 -13.15
N ASN A 51 3.95 -12.23 -12.24
CA ASN A 51 4.69 -12.60 -11.06
C ASN A 51 4.43 -11.63 -9.91
N VAL A 52 4.63 -12.11 -8.68
CA VAL A 52 4.66 -11.29 -7.47
C VAL A 52 5.89 -11.69 -6.66
N ALA A 53 6.85 -10.77 -6.52
CA ALA A 53 7.98 -10.95 -5.62
C ALA A 53 7.66 -10.30 -4.27
N TYR A 54 7.90 -11.02 -3.19
CA TYR A 54 7.79 -10.53 -1.83
C TYR A 54 9.09 -10.84 -1.09
N PRO A 55 9.46 -10.07 -0.06
CA PRO A 55 10.73 -10.25 0.62
C PRO A 55 10.54 -11.18 1.82
N GLY A 56 11.08 -12.41 1.74
CA GLY A 56 11.05 -13.37 2.83
C GLY A 56 10.81 -14.80 2.37
N SER A 57 10.51 -15.70 3.31
CA SER A 57 10.15 -17.09 3.02
C SER A 57 8.73 -17.23 2.48
N GLU A 58 8.49 -18.27 1.66
CA GLU A 58 7.21 -18.74 1.08
C GLU A 58 5.98 -18.78 2.02
N PHE A 59 6.17 -18.66 3.32
CA PHE A 59 5.15 -18.76 4.36
C PHE A 59 4.57 -17.41 4.82
N PHE A 60 5.10 -16.28 4.36
CA PHE A 60 4.59 -14.97 4.77
C PHE A 60 3.40 -14.55 3.91
N LYS A 61 2.18 -14.60 4.48
CA LYS A 61 0.97 -14.14 3.81
C LYS A 61 0.84 -12.63 3.98
N VAL A 62 0.80 -11.90 2.88
CA VAL A 62 0.51 -10.46 2.90
C VAL A 62 -0.83 -10.21 2.22
N ASN A 63 -1.74 -9.54 2.92
CA ASN A 63 -3.02 -9.15 2.35
C ASN A 63 -2.83 -7.90 1.48
N SER A 64 -2.80 -8.12 0.16
CA SER A 64 -2.67 -7.07 -0.84
C SER A 64 -4.02 -6.39 -1.06
N PHE A 65 -4.00 -5.06 -0.93
CA PHE A 65 -5.14 -4.18 -1.19
C PHE A 65 -6.41 -4.53 -0.39
N ASN A 66 -6.26 -5.18 0.78
CA ASN A 66 -7.37 -5.68 1.58
C ASN A 66 -8.33 -6.63 0.82
N ILE A 67 -7.84 -7.30 -0.23
CA ILE A 67 -8.63 -8.21 -1.07
C ILE A 67 -8.23 -9.66 -0.81
N ALA A 68 -6.95 -9.98 -1.02
CA ALA A 68 -6.47 -11.36 -0.99
C ALA A 68 -4.96 -11.40 -0.71
N ASP A 69 -4.42 -12.61 -0.51
CA ASP A 69 -2.97 -12.80 -0.43
C ASP A 69 -2.28 -12.29 -1.71
N SER A 70 -1.08 -11.71 -1.59
CA SER A 70 -0.33 -11.17 -2.73
C SER A 70 -0.14 -12.19 -3.85
N LYS A 71 0.04 -13.49 -3.55
CA LYS A 71 0.17 -14.55 -4.57
C LYS A 71 -1.11 -14.75 -5.38
N CYS A 72 -2.28 -14.40 -4.83
CA CYS A 72 -3.56 -14.47 -5.55
C CYS A 72 -3.68 -13.45 -6.69
N PHE A 73 -2.76 -12.50 -6.76
CA PHE A 73 -2.70 -11.54 -7.86
C PHE A 73 -1.97 -12.11 -9.08
N ILE A 74 -1.21 -13.21 -8.98
CA ILE A 74 -0.62 -13.87 -10.14
C ILE A 74 -1.74 -14.38 -11.05
N GLY A 75 -1.70 -14.00 -12.32
CA GLY A 75 -2.74 -14.27 -13.31
C GLY A 75 -3.90 -13.28 -13.32
N SER A 76 -3.96 -12.34 -12.36
CA SER A 76 -5.00 -11.29 -12.33
C SER A 76 -4.92 -10.40 -13.56
N THR A 77 -6.07 -9.97 -14.08
CA THR A 77 -6.18 -9.14 -15.28
C THR A 77 -6.53 -7.71 -14.91
N TRP A 78 -5.96 -6.76 -15.63
CA TRP A 78 -6.07 -5.34 -15.38
C TRP A 78 -6.25 -4.59 -16.70
N SER A 79 -7.10 -3.56 -16.70
CA SER A 79 -7.27 -2.65 -17.83
C SER A 79 -7.07 -1.22 -17.36
N PHE A 80 -6.32 -0.44 -18.12
CA PHE A 80 -5.97 0.94 -17.79
C PHE A 80 -6.32 1.87 -18.94
N ILE A 81 -7.31 2.74 -18.71
CA ILE A 81 -7.77 3.75 -19.67
C ILE A 81 -7.27 5.13 -19.21
N SER A 82 -6.20 5.60 -19.85
CA SER A 82 -5.50 6.82 -19.42
C SER A 82 -6.26 8.13 -19.69
N ASN A 83 -7.27 8.12 -20.57
CA ASN A 83 -8.02 9.33 -20.92
C ASN A 83 -8.97 9.81 -19.81
N ASN A 84 -9.42 8.90 -18.95
CA ASN A 84 -10.40 9.16 -17.90
C ASN A 84 -9.99 8.59 -16.54
N ASN A 85 -8.75 8.08 -16.43
CA ASN A 85 -8.19 7.52 -15.21
C ASN A 85 -9.01 6.35 -14.65
N LYS A 86 -9.70 5.60 -15.51
CA LYS A 86 -10.50 4.42 -15.12
C LYS A 86 -9.88 3.14 -15.61
N GLY A 87 -10.33 2.05 -15.03
CA GLY A 87 -9.91 0.72 -15.40
C GLY A 87 -10.79 -0.32 -14.74
N ASN A 88 -10.40 -1.58 -14.92
CA ASN A 88 -10.93 -2.71 -14.17
C ASN A 88 -9.80 -3.62 -13.75
N MET A 89 -10.01 -4.36 -12.65
CA MET A 89 -9.14 -5.45 -12.22
C MET A 89 -9.97 -6.69 -11.93
N ALA A 90 -9.40 -7.88 -12.11
CA ALA A 90 -10.03 -9.14 -11.76
C ALA A 90 -9.02 -10.20 -11.31
N LEU A 91 -9.34 -10.94 -10.24
CA LEU A 91 -8.61 -12.08 -9.70
C LEU A 91 -9.45 -13.34 -9.91
N ASN A 92 -8.88 -14.33 -10.59
CA ASN A 92 -9.55 -15.59 -10.91
C ASN A 92 -8.64 -16.81 -10.71
N ALA A 93 -7.55 -16.67 -9.96
CA ALA A 93 -6.59 -17.75 -9.74
C ALA A 93 -7.26 -18.90 -8.94
N PRO A 94 -7.05 -20.18 -9.33
CA PRO A 94 -7.54 -21.31 -8.56
C PRO A 94 -7.03 -21.29 -7.11
N GLY A 95 -7.91 -21.58 -6.15
CA GLY A 95 -7.56 -21.56 -4.72
C GLY A 95 -7.47 -20.15 -4.11
N CYS A 96 -7.80 -19.10 -4.87
CA CYS A 96 -7.89 -17.73 -4.40
C CYS A 96 -9.33 -17.20 -4.47
N PRO A 97 -9.68 -16.20 -3.64
CA PRO A 97 -10.97 -15.54 -3.77
C PRO A 97 -11.15 -14.93 -5.17
N ALA A 98 -12.30 -15.19 -5.79
CA ALA A 98 -12.69 -14.47 -6.99
C ALA A 98 -13.04 -13.03 -6.62
N PHE A 99 -12.49 -12.07 -7.36
CA PHE A 99 -12.73 -10.65 -7.14
C PHE A 99 -12.70 -9.91 -8.46
N ALA A 100 -13.61 -8.96 -8.68
CA ALA A 100 -13.56 -8.05 -9.81
C ALA A 100 -14.09 -6.68 -9.38
N SER A 101 -13.44 -5.62 -9.85
CA SER A 101 -13.81 -4.26 -9.48
C SER A 101 -13.43 -3.26 -10.56
N PRO A 102 -14.28 -2.25 -10.82
CA PRO A 102 -13.80 -1.04 -11.47
C PRO A 102 -12.76 -0.36 -10.56
N ILE A 103 -11.79 0.29 -11.19
CA ILE A 103 -10.74 1.03 -10.51
C ILE A 103 -10.65 2.45 -11.05
N VAL A 104 -10.20 3.37 -10.20
CA VAL A 104 -9.71 4.68 -10.62
C VAL A 104 -8.22 4.74 -10.30
N TRP A 105 -7.42 5.15 -11.29
CA TRP A 105 -5.98 5.12 -11.16
C TRP A 105 -5.33 6.35 -11.78
N SER A 106 -4.16 6.71 -11.29
CA SER A 106 -3.34 7.77 -11.89
C SER A 106 -1.86 7.56 -11.57
N ILE A 107 -0.97 8.14 -12.37
CA ILE A 107 0.44 8.25 -12.01
C ILE A 107 0.73 9.73 -11.76
N ASN A 108 1.28 10.05 -10.59
CA ASN A 108 1.65 11.41 -10.25
C ASN A 108 3.10 11.73 -10.64
N LYS A 109 3.48 13.00 -10.51
CA LYS A 109 4.84 13.48 -10.82
C LYS A 109 5.95 12.96 -9.90
N GLU A 110 5.59 12.33 -8.79
CA GLU A 110 6.53 11.66 -7.87
C GLU A 110 6.77 10.20 -8.26
N GLY A 111 6.16 9.71 -9.36
CA GLY A 111 6.25 8.32 -9.78
C GLY A 111 5.36 7.36 -8.99
N LEU A 112 4.37 7.88 -8.26
CA LEU A 112 3.40 7.08 -7.52
C LEU A 112 2.18 6.76 -8.38
N PHE A 113 1.88 5.47 -8.49
CA PHE A 113 0.60 4.93 -8.93
C PHE A 113 -0.40 5.04 -7.79
N VAL A 114 -1.38 5.92 -7.96
CA VAL A 114 -2.49 6.10 -7.03
C VAL A 114 -3.64 5.23 -7.49
N LEU A 115 -4.05 4.25 -6.68
CA LEU A 115 -5.11 3.31 -6.99
C LEU A 115 -6.30 3.51 -6.04
N LYS A 116 -7.51 3.55 -6.59
CA LYS A 116 -8.76 3.41 -5.86
C LYS A 116 -9.52 2.22 -6.42
N ILE A 117 -9.85 1.29 -5.54
CA ILE A 117 -10.76 0.18 -5.85
C ILE A 117 -12.18 0.68 -5.56
N VAL A 118 -13.06 0.60 -6.56
CA VAL A 118 -14.39 1.20 -6.51
C VAL A 118 -15.42 0.09 -6.48
N GLU A 119 -16.21 0.04 -5.42
CA GLU A 119 -17.30 -0.93 -5.31
C GLU A 119 -18.38 -0.68 -6.38
N ALA A 120 -19.07 -1.75 -6.79
CA ALA A 120 -20.14 -1.67 -7.76
C ALA A 120 -21.23 -0.68 -7.33
N GLY A 121 -21.60 0.24 -8.23
CA GLY A 121 -22.60 1.27 -7.96
C GLY A 121 -22.11 2.47 -7.12
N VAL A 122 -20.88 2.43 -6.60
CA VAL A 122 -20.31 3.55 -5.84
C VAL A 122 -19.67 4.59 -6.77
N LYS A 123 -19.96 5.87 -6.54
CA LYS A 123 -19.33 6.97 -7.30
C LYS A 123 -17.89 7.13 -6.83
N SER A 124 -16.92 7.06 -7.73
CA SER A 124 -15.49 7.16 -7.37
C SER A 124 -15.11 8.39 -6.53
N LYS A 125 -15.84 9.52 -6.67
CA LYS A 125 -15.62 10.73 -5.86
C LYS A 125 -15.92 10.56 -4.37
N THR A 126 -16.68 9.54 -3.98
CA THR A 126 -16.98 9.22 -2.58
C THR A 126 -15.96 8.25 -1.98
N VAL A 127 -15.11 7.64 -2.81
CA VAL A 127 -14.02 6.77 -2.37
C VAL A 127 -12.83 7.65 -1.95
N GLN A 128 -12.63 7.78 -0.64
CA GLN A 128 -11.59 8.66 -0.06
C GLN A 128 -10.28 7.95 0.24
N THR A 129 -10.30 6.61 0.33
CA THR A 129 -9.12 5.79 0.57
C THR A 129 -8.62 5.15 -0.72
N GLY A 130 -7.37 4.72 -0.70
CA GLY A 130 -6.72 4.10 -1.85
C GLY A 130 -5.33 3.60 -1.50
N TYR A 131 -4.60 3.17 -2.51
CA TYR A 131 -3.28 2.59 -2.39
C TYR A 131 -2.28 3.42 -3.19
N LEU A 132 -1.08 3.56 -2.64
CA LEU A 132 0.03 4.27 -3.27
C LEU A 132 1.14 3.26 -3.54
N LEU A 133 1.42 3.02 -4.82
CA LEU A 133 2.47 2.13 -5.25
C LEU A 133 3.51 2.91 -6.04
N ARG A 134 4.78 2.54 -5.94
CA ARG A 134 5.80 3.12 -6.82
C ARG A 134 5.75 2.43 -8.17
N VAL A 135 5.79 3.23 -9.23
CA VAL A 135 5.95 2.74 -10.59
C VAL A 135 7.43 2.50 -10.87
N ALA A 136 7.78 1.36 -11.47
CA ALA A 136 9.13 1.05 -11.91
C ALA A 136 9.15 0.31 -13.25
N ASN A 137 10.32 0.32 -13.90
CA ASN A 137 10.64 -0.49 -15.08
C ASN A 137 9.58 -0.46 -16.20
N GLN A 138 9.02 0.74 -16.46
CA GLN A 138 8.00 0.92 -17.50
C GLN A 138 8.60 0.76 -18.90
N THR A 139 7.98 -0.09 -19.69
CA THR A 139 8.18 -0.26 -21.13
C THR A 139 6.83 -0.30 -21.83
N GLU A 140 6.81 -0.49 -23.15
CA GLU A 140 5.57 -0.63 -23.90
C GLU A 140 4.80 -1.93 -23.61
N THR A 141 5.49 -2.94 -23.06
CA THR A 141 4.99 -4.32 -22.88
C THR A 141 5.11 -4.84 -21.46
N SER A 142 5.79 -4.12 -20.56
CA SER A 142 5.94 -4.48 -19.14
C SER A 142 6.00 -3.24 -18.24
N PHE A 143 5.62 -3.41 -16.98
CA PHE A 143 5.97 -2.48 -15.90
C PHE A 143 5.86 -3.16 -14.55
N GLU A 144 6.32 -2.48 -13.50
CA GLU A 144 6.22 -2.95 -12.13
C GLU A 144 5.45 -1.94 -11.27
N LEU A 145 4.63 -2.47 -10.35
CA LEU A 145 4.13 -1.72 -9.21
C LEU A 145 4.78 -2.25 -7.95
N ILE A 146 5.29 -1.35 -7.12
CA ILE A 146 5.98 -1.70 -5.89
C ILE A 146 5.20 -1.14 -4.71
N ASP A 147 4.67 -2.04 -3.89
CA ASP A 147 3.99 -1.73 -2.64
C ASP A 147 4.97 -1.86 -1.48
N ARG A 148 5.13 -0.80 -0.70
CA ARG A 148 6.07 -0.78 0.42
C ARG A 148 5.30 -0.93 1.72
N ILE A 149 5.56 -2.03 2.42
CA ILE A 149 4.87 -2.42 3.63
C ILE A 149 5.84 -2.45 4.82
N ASP A 150 5.30 -2.29 6.02
CA ASP A 150 6.02 -2.55 7.26
C ASP A 150 5.73 -3.98 7.73
N VAL A 151 6.79 -4.77 7.88
CA VAL A 151 6.73 -6.13 8.44
C VAL A 151 7.62 -6.16 9.68
N ALA A 152 6.98 -6.16 10.85
CA ALA A 152 7.66 -6.21 12.15
C ALA A 152 8.73 -5.11 12.32
N GLY A 153 8.44 -3.88 11.89
CA GLY A 153 9.34 -2.72 11.97
C GLY A 153 10.39 -2.68 10.86
N GLN A 154 10.37 -3.65 9.92
CA GLN A 154 11.22 -3.63 8.74
C GLN A 154 10.42 -3.26 7.51
N GLN A 155 10.92 -2.28 6.78
CA GLN A 155 10.33 -1.87 5.52
C GLN A 155 10.69 -2.87 4.42
N LYS A 156 9.66 -3.36 3.72
CA LYS A 156 9.71 -4.45 2.77
C LYS A 156 8.92 -4.07 1.51
N ASP A 157 9.39 -4.50 0.35
CA ASP A 157 8.78 -4.18 -0.94
C ASP A 157 8.12 -5.45 -1.53
N ILE A 158 6.82 -5.38 -1.84
CA ILE A 158 6.13 -6.34 -2.71
C ILE A 158 6.15 -5.78 -4.12
N VAL A 159 6.62 -6.56 -5.08
CA VAL A 159 6.74 -6.17 -6.49
C VAL A 159 5.76 -6.98 -7.33
N TYR A 160 4.83 -6.30 -7.97
CA TYR A 160 3.89 -6.88 -8.93
C TYR A 160 4.42 -6.65 -10.34
N TYR A 161 4.67 -7.72 -11.07
CA TYR A 161 5.18 -7.66 -12.44
C TYR A 161 4.02 -7.73 -13.43
N PHE A 162 3.79 -6.64 -14.16
CA PHE A 162 2.75 -6.57 -15.17
C PHE A 162 3.34 -6.86 -16.56
N THR A 163 2.64 -7.68 -17.31
CA THR A 163 2.92 -7.95 -18.73
C THR A 163 1.67 -7.63 -19.55
N LYS A 164 1.88 -6.97 -20.68
CA LYS A 164 0.77 -6.55 -21.54
C LYS A 164 0.11 -7.77 -22.18
N THR A 165 -1.22 -7.77 -22.21
CA THR A 165 -2.02 -8.79 -22.89
C THR A 165 -2.58 -8.18 -24.17
N ASN A 166 -2.38 -8.87 -25.29
CA ASN A 166 -2.86 -8.46 -26.61
C ASN A 166 -4.39 -8.34 -26.68
#